data_AF-A0AAD5S825-F1
#
_entry.id   AF-A0AAD5S825-F1
#
_cell.length_a   1.000
_cell.length_b   1.000
_cell.length_c   1.000
_cell.angle_alpha   90.00
_cell.angle_beta   90.00
_cell.angle_gamma   90.00
#
_symmetry.space_group_name_H-M   'P 1'
#
loop_
_entity.id
_entity.type
_entity.pdbx_description
1 polymer ?
#
loop_
_entity_poly.entity_id
_entity_poly.type
_entity_poly.pdbx_seq_one_letter_code
_entity_poly.pdbx_strand_id
1 'polypeptide(L)'
;MGKPPQPSDLFNKLSFTLQMTFEPGQKGAFMPPLVNQFVKPDALPTRIYIDASGVQIWQKGGGKLRSPTSEEWDSVALDAPEITFRSEAEGEPKKTFRAANGKWFSVRELVGVVEKWEQEDRVRSDWFGGVDAHHIFFEGVEIGDDGFAFVAWGS
;
A
#
# COMPACT_ATOMS: atom_id res chain seq x y z
N MET A 1 27.19 6.08 5.87
CA MET A 1 25.95 5.62 6.54
C MET A 1 25.60 4.28 5.92
N GLY A 2 25.12 3.31 6.71
CA GLY A 2 24.69 2.02 6.14
C GLY A 2 23.46 2.20 5.25
N LYS A 3 23.22 1.27 4.32
CA LYS A 3 21.99 1.25 3.51
C LYS A 3 20.78 1.16 4.47
N PRO A 4 19.71 1.93 4.26
CA PRO A 4 18.51 1.82 5.09
C PRO A 4 17.94 0.39 5.04
N PRO A 5 17.35 -0.08 6.15
CA PRO A 5 16.71 -1.40 6.18
C PRO A 5 15.63 -1.45 5.10
N GLN A 6 15.46 -2.61 4.48
CA GLN A 6 14.47 -2.81 3.42
C GLN A 6 13.42 -3.83 3.89
N PRO A 7 12.18 -3.71 3.40
CA PRO A 7 11.20 -4.76 3.59
C PRO A 7 11.71 -6.11 3.06
N SER A 8 11.27 -7.19 3.70
CA SER A 8 11.71 -8.54 3.37
C SER A 8 11.18 -8.99 2.02
N ASP A 9 11.91 -9.91 1.39
CA ASP A 9 11.50 -10.60 0.16
C ASP A 9 10.09 -11.21 0.25
N LEU A 10 9.67 -11.65 1.44
CA LEU A 10 8.34 -12.21 1.65
C LEU A 10 7.28 -11.11 1.53
N PHE A 11 7.52 -9.97 2.18
CA PHE A 11 6.58 -8.84 2.16
C PHE A 11 6.40 -8.29 0.74
N ASN A 12 7.49 -8.11 0.00
CA ASN A 12 7.42 -7.63 -1.39
C ASN A 12 6.96 -8.70 -2.40
N LYS A 13 6.68 -9.94 -1.96
CA LYS A 13 5.99 -10.97 -2.76
C LYS A 13 4.49 -11.05 -2.48
N LEU A 14 3.99 -10.23 -1.56
CA LEU A 14 2.56 -10.14 -1.32
C LEU A 14 1.85 -9.59 -2.57
N SER A 15 0.64 -10.06 -2.77
CA SER A 15 -0.28 -9.63 -3.80
C SER A 15 -1.61 -9.36 -3.12
N PHE A 16 -2.04 -8.11 -3.15
CA PHE A 16 -3.35 -7.68 -2.67
C PHE A 16 -3.78 -6.40 -3.37
N THR A 17 -5.05 -6.06 -3.21
CA THR A 17 -5.65 -4.88 -3.82
C THR A 17 -6.10 -3.91 -2.73
N LEU A 18 -5.76 -2.62 -2.89
CA LEU A 18 -6.33 -1.55 -2.10
C LEU A 18 -7.81 -1.40 -2.47
N GLN A 19 -8.69 -1.61 -1.51
CA GLN A 19 -10.13 -1.47 -1.70
C GLN A 19 -10.58 -0.07 -1.33
N MET A 20 -11.40 0.52 -2.18
CA MET A 20 -12.00 1.83 -1.95
C MET A 20 -13.50 1.77 -2.22
N THR A 21 -14.28 2.33 -1.31
CA THR A 21 -15.72 2.52 -1.50
C THR A 21 -16.03 3.99 -1.66
N PHE A 22 -17.03 4.29 -2.49
CA PHE A 22 -17.47 5.66 -2.76
C PHE A 22 -19.00 5.74 -2.67
N GLU A 23 -19.50 6.95 -2.48
CA GLU A 23 -20.95 7.20 -2.57
C GLU A 23 -21.51 6.79 -3.95
N PRO A 24 -22.78 6.36 -4.03
CA PRO A 24 -23.42 6.04 -5.30
C PRO A 24 -23.31 7.20 -6.31
N GLY A 25 -22.96 6.87 -7.55
CA GLY A 25 -22.83 7.86 -8.64
C GLY A 25 -21.50 8.63 -8.68
N GLN A 26 -20.51 8.25 -7.86
CA GLN A 26 -19.16 8.82 -7.88
C GLN A 26 -18.20 8.13 -8.87
N LYS A 27 -18.63 7.05 -9.52
CA LYS A 27 -17.85 6.43 -10.60
C LYS A 27 -17.65 7.44 -11.74
N GLY A 28 -16.41 7.58 -12.16
CA GLY A 28 -16.00 8.35 -13.31
C GLY A 28 -16.40 7.66 -14.61
N ALA A 29 -16.25 8.38 -15.71
CA ALA A 29 -16.42 7.77 -17.03
C ALA A 29 -15.34 6.71 -17.26
N PHE A 30 -15.70 5.62 -17.93
CA PHE A 30 -14.72 4.70 -18.49
C PHE A 30 -13.85 5.47 -19.49
N MET A 31 -12.53 5.39 -19.34
CA MET A 31 -11.57 6.09 -20.19
C MET A 31 -10.73 5.09 -20.99
N PRO A 32 -11.18 4.60 -22.16
CA PRO A 32 -10.36 3.75 -23.01
C PRO A 32 -9.04 4.45 -23.37
N PRO A 33 -7.90 3.73 -23.40
CA PRO A 33 -7.74 2.28 -23.24
C PRO A 33 -7.56 1.82 -21.78
N LEU A 34 -7.72 2.70 -20.79
CA LEU A 34 -7.47 2.42 -19.39
C LEU A 34 -8.59 1.51 -18.85
N VAL A 35 -8.21 0.34 -18.35
CA VAL A 35 -9.14 -0.73 -17.95
C VAL A 35 -9.62 -0.60 -16.49
N ASN A 36 -9.05 0.32 -15.72
CA ASN A 36 -9.26 0.42 -14.29
C ASN A 36 -10.36 1.41 -13.90
N GLN A 37 -10.58 1.51 -12.58
CA GLN A 37 -11.57 2.38 -12.00
C GLN A 37 -11.14 3.85 -12.09
N PHE A 38 -12.11 4.69 -12.44
CA PHE A 38 -12.02 6.14 -12.36
C PHE A 38 -13.14 6.63 -11.46
N VAL A 39 -12.89 7.74 -10.78
CA VAL A 39 -13.88 8.45 -9.99
C VAL A 39 -13.97 9.89 -10.46
N LYS A 40 -15.06 10.57 -10.12
CA LYS A 40 -15.18 12.01 -10.42
C LYS A 40 -14.08 12.80 -9.69
N PRO A 41 -13.66 13.96 -10.21
CA PRO A 41 -12.65 14.80 -9.58
C PRO A 41 -12.94 15.14 -8.10
N ASP A 42 -14.22 15.36 -7.77
CA ASP A 42 -14.67 15.69 -6.42
C ASP A 42 -15.02 14.46 -5.55
N ALA A 43 -14.82 13.24 -6.07
CA ALA A 43 -15.14 12.02 -5.35
C ALA A 43 -14.15 11.78 -4.20
N LEU A 44 -14.69 11.58 -3.00
CA LEU A 44 -13.93 11.13 -1.84
C LEU A 44 -14.35 9.71 -1.45
N PRO A 45 -13.40 8.82 -1.13
CA PRO A 45 -13.72 7.48 -0.66
C PRO A 45 -14.34 7.55 0.74
N THR A 46 -15.42 6.79 0.93
CA THR A 46 -16.05 6.59 2.25
C THR A 46 -15.29 5.56 3.10
N ARG A 47 -14.49 4.71 2.44
CA ARG A 47 -13.63 3.73 3.10
C ARG A 47 -12.44 3.41 2.20
N ILE A 48 -11.26 3.28 2.80
CA ILE A 48 -10.05 2.74 2.20
C ILE A 48 -9.57 1.60 3.10
N TYR A 49 -9.36 0.40 2.56
CA TYR A 49 -8.93 -0.75 3.35
C TYR A 49 -8.22 -1.81 2.50
N ILE A 50 -7.47 -2.69 3.16
CA ILE A 50 -6.89 -3.90 2.60
C ILE A 50 -7.65 -5.08 3.21
N ASP A 51 -8.27 -5.92 2.37
CA ASP A 51 -8.87 -7.16 2.85
C ASP A 51 -7.78 -8.19 3.15
N ALA A 52 -7.51 -8.42 4.44
CA ALA A 52 -6.51 -9.39 4.88
C ALA A 52 -6.77 -10.82 4.36
N SER A 53 -8.02 -11.18 4.07
CA SER A 53 -8.36 -12.48 3.48
C SER A 53 -8.00 -12.58 1.98
N GLY A 54 -7.90 -11.43 1.31
CA GLY A 54 -7.48 -11.28 -0.08
C GLY A 54 -5.96 -11.15 -0.25
N VAL A 55 -5.18 -11.12 0.83
CA VAL A 55 -3.71 -11.08 0.77
C VAL A 55 -3.17 -12.45 0.38
N GLN A 56 -2.37 -12.48 -0.67
CA GLN A 56 -1.77 -13.69 -1.22
C GLN A 56 -0.26 -13.51 -1.40
N ILE A 57 0.48 -14.60 -1.57
CA ILE A 57 1.91 -14.62 -1.87
C ILE A 57 2.13 -15.26 -3.24
N TRP A 58 2.95 -14.63 -4.07
CA TRP A 58 3.46 -15.23 -5.30
C TRP A 58 4.38 -16.40 -5.01
N GLN A 59 4.03 -17.60 -5.48
CA GLN A 59 4.90 -18.77 -5.37
C GLN A 59 6.05 -18.73 -6.38
N LYS A 60 7.23 -19.18 -5.94
CA LYS A 60 8.40 -19.35 -6.81
C LYS A 60 8.08 -20.39 -7.90
N GLY A 61 8.23 -20.01 -9.17
CA GLY A 61 7.93 -20.89 -10.31
C GLY A 61 6.76 -20.46 -11.21
N GLY A 62 6.13 -19.32 -10.92
CA GLY A 62 5.36 -18.56 -11.90
C GLY A 62 3.89 -18.98 -12.03
N GLY A 63 3.00 -18.21 -11.39
CA GLY A 63 1.58 -18.16 -11.72
C GLY A 63 0.61 -18.59 -10.62
N LYS A 64 1.08 -19.18 -9.51
CA LYS A 64 0.21 -19.61 -8.42
C LYS A 64 0.30 -18.65 -7.24
N LEU A 65 -0.87 -18.18 -6.83
CA LEU A 65 -1.08 -17.43 -5.61
C LEU A 65 -1.55 -18.37 -4.51
N ARG A 66 -1.13 -18.10 -3.28
CA ARG A 66 -1.64 -18.77 -2.08
C ARG A 66 -1.79 -17.80 -0.93
N SER A 67 -2.64 -18.12 0.03
CA SER A 67 -2.70 -17.36 1.28
C SER A 67 -1.41 -17.53 2.10
N PRO A 68 -0.98 -16.50 2.85
CA PRO A 68 0.05 -16.63 3.87
C PRO A 68 -0.40 -17.55 5.00
N THR A 69 0.54 -18.31 5.58
CA THR A 69 0.28 -19.03 6.83
C THR A 69 0.29 -18.06 8.02
N SER A 70 -0.18 -18.51 9.18
CA SER A 70 -0.11 -17.71 10.42
C SER A 70 1.32 -17.33 10.77
N GLU A 71 2.27 -18.26 10.61
CA GLU A 71 3.69 -18.04 10.89
C GLU A 71 4.30 -17.00 9.94
N GLU A 72 3.88 -16.99 8.67
CA GLU A 72 4.34 -16.00 7.69
C GLU A 72 3.79 -14.61 7.99
N TRP A 73 2.53 -14.52 8.41
CA TRP A 73 1.93 -13.26 8.87
C TRP A 73 2.68 -12.63 10.05
N ASP A 74 3.21 -13.46 10.94
CA ASP A 74 3.89 -13.01 12.15
C ASP A 74 5.42 -12.95 11.98
N SER A 75 5.93 -13.32 10.79
CA SER A 75 7.34 -13.23 10.43
C SER A 75 7.80 -11.78 10.24
N VAL A 76 9.11 -11.55 10.39
CA VAL A 76 9.71 -10.21 10.24
C VAL A 76 9.58 -9.72 8.79
N ALA A 77 8.86 -8.62 8.61
CA ALA A 77 8.74 -7.91 7.35
C ALA A 77 9.73 -6.75 7.22
N LEU A 78 10.04 -6.07 8.32
CA LEU A 78 11.05 -5.00 8.33
C LEU A 78 11.79 -5.02 9.66
N ASP A 79 13.10 -5.25 9.62
CA ASP A 79 13.98 -5.25 10.79
C ASP A 79 14.38 -3.81 11.16
N ALA A 80 13.38 -3.02 11.55
CA ALA A 80 13.54 -1.64 12.01
C ALA A 80 12.43 -1.27 13.02
N PRO A 81 12.72 -0.43 14.02
CA PRO A 81 11.74 -0.06 15.04
C PRO A 81 10.68 0.94 14.53
N GLU A 82 10.99 1.64 13.44
CA GLU A 82 10.11 2.64 12.83
C GLU A 82 10.29 2.69 11.31
N ILE A 83 9.25 3.15 10.62
CA ILE A 83 9.23 3.42 9.18
C ILE A 83 8.53 4.76 8.96
N THR A 84 9.06 5.60 8.06
CA THR A 84 8.46 6.90 7.74
C THR A 84 8.07 6.95 6.28
N PHE A 85 6.78 7.11 6.02
CA PHE A 85 6.26 7.34 4.67
C PHE A 85 6.27 8.82 4.34
N ARG A 86 6.49 9.13 3.06
CA ARG A 86 6.38 10.48 2.49
C ARG A 86 5.37 10.45 1.35
N SER A 87 4.45 11.39 1.36
CA SER A 87 3.49 11.63 0.29
C SER A 87 4.16 12.24 -0.93
N GLU A 88 3.64 11.91 -2.12
CA GLU A 88 3.98 12.62 -3.36
C GLU A 88 3.07 13.85 -3.60
N ALA A 89 2.04 14.06 -2.77
CA ALA A 89 1.16 15.21 -2.87
C ALA A 89 1.86 16.52 -2.43
N GLU A 90 1.27 17.65 -2.83
CA GLU A 90 1.77 18.98 -2.48
C GLU A 90 1.92 19.14 -0.96
N GLY A 91 3.08 19.68 -0.54
CA GLY A 91 3.45 19.82 0.87
C GLY A 91 4.11 18.58 1.50
N GLU A 92 4.23 17.48 0.75
CA GLU A 92 4.96 16.26 1.12
C GLU A 92 4.78 15.83 2.59
N PRO A 93 3.54 15.64 3.08
CA PRO A 93 3.33 15.20 4.44
C PRO A 93 4.09 13.90 4.70
N LYS A 94 4.69 13.82 5.89
CA LYS A 94 5.46 12.67 6.35
C LYS A 94 4.79 12.07 7.56
N LYS A 95 4.78 10.75 7.65
CA LYS A 95 4.25 10.05 8.81
C LYS A 95 5.12 8.88 9.21
N THR A 96 5.53 8.90 10.48
CA THR A 96 6.29 7.82 11.09
C THR A 96 5.35 6.87 11.82
N PHE A 97 5.53 5.57 11.56
CA PHE A 97 4.89 4.47 12.26
C PHE A 97 5.95 3.73 13.07
N ARG A 98 5.57 3.20 14.24
CA ARG A 98 6.45 2.46 15.14
C ARG A 98 5.97 1.02 15.28
N ALA A 99 6.92 0.07 15.30
CA ALA A 99 6.64 -1.33 15.56
C ALA A 99 6.09 -1.50 16.99
N ALA A 100 5.10 -2.37 17.19
CA ALA A 100 4.47 -2.53 18.51
C ALA A 100 5.47 -3.09 19.56
N ASN A 101 6.39 -3.94 19.11
CA ASN A 101 7.46 -4.49 19.94
C ASN A 101 8.68 -3.53 20.10
N GLY A 102 8.65 -2.37 19.43
CA GLY A 102 9.72 -1.37 19.44
C GLY A 102 11.03 -1.77 18.73
N LYS A 103 11.02 -2.84 17.92
CA LYS A 103 12.22 -3.42 17.29
C LYS A 103 12.07 -3.70 15.79
N TRP A 104 10.98 -4.34 15.38
CA TRP A 104 10.76 -4.79 14.00
C TRP A 104 9.27 -4.93 13.70
N PHE A 105 8.88 -4.77 12.44
CA PHE A 105 7.50 -4.97 11.99
C PHE A 105 7.31 -6.40 11.48
N SER A 106 6.26 -7.07 11.94
CA SER A 106 5.74 -8.28 11.29
C SER A 106 5.11 -7.97 9.94
N VAL A 107 4.89 -8.99 9.11
CA VAL A 107 4.11 -8.85 7.86
C VAL A 107 2.73 -8.25 8.15
N ARG A 108 2.06 -8.72 9.19
CA ARG A 108 0.74 -8.21 9.61
C ARG A 108 0.79 -6.73 9.98
N GLU A 109 1.77 -6.33 10.78
CA GLU A 109 1.92 -4.94 11.18
C GLU A 109 2.23 -4.04 9.99
N LEU A 110 3.12 -4.47 9.09
CA LEU A 110 3.52 -3.65 7.95
C LEU A 110 2.38 -3.50 6.92
N VAL A 111 1.58 -4.55 6.67
CA VAL A 111 0.33 -4.42 5.88
C VAL A 111 -0.62 -3.41 6.52
N GLY A 112 -0.79 -3.47 7.86
CA GLY A 112 -1.63 -2.52 8.58
C GLY A 112 -1.09 -1.08 8.56
N VAL A 113 0.24 -0.91 8.50
CA VAL A 113 0.86 0.40 8.28
C VAL A 113 0.57 0.93 6.89
N VAL A 114 0.70 0.10 5.85
CA VAL A 114 0.33 0.48 4.47
C VAL A 114 -1.14 0.90 4.41
N GLU A 115 -2.06 0.12 4.97
CA GLU A 115 -3.49 0.49 5.00
C GLU A 115 -3.73 1.87 5.65
N LYS A 116 -3.13 2.10 6.83
CA LYS A 116 -3.28 3.37 7.56
C LYS A 116 -2.67 4.55 6.83
N TRP A 117 -1.53 4.33 6.17
CA TRP A 117 -0.91 5.35 5.32
C TRP A 117 -1.85 5.71 4.17
N GLU A 118 -2.38 4.71 3.47
CA GLU A 118 -3.30 4.90 2.35
C GLU A 118 -4.59 5.61 2.75
N GLN A 119 -5.15 5.31 3.94
CA GLN A 119 -6.32 6.02 4.46
C GLN A 119 -6.12 7.54 4.57
N GLU A 120 -4.88 8.00 4.77
CA GLU A 120 -4.56 9.41 5.01
C GLU A 120 -3.97 10.10 3.78
N ASP A 121 -3.22 9.35 2.98
CA ASP A 121 -2.47 9.88 1.83
C ASP A 121 -3.30 9.83 0.55
N ARG A 122 -4.02 8.73 0.32
CA ARG A 122 -4.79 8.51 -0.91
C ARG A 122 -5.80 9.63 -1.19
N VAL A 123 -6.42 10.17 -0.14
CA VAL A 123 -7.39 11.29 -0.23
C VAL A 123 -6.77 12.63 -0.65
N ARG A 124 -5.43 12.71 -0.70
CA ARG A 124 -4.66 13.90 -1.10
C ARG A 124 -4.10 13.81 -2.51
N SER A 125 -4.21 12.63 -3.13
CA SER A 125 -3.78 12.46 -4.51
C SER A 125 -4.61 13.35 -5.45
N ASP A 126 -3.99 13.76 -6.56
CA ASP A 126 -4.60 14.56 -7.62
C ASP A 126 -4.49 13.83 -8.96
N TRP A 127 -5.01 12.62 -8.99
CA TRP A 127 -5.04 11.77 -10.17
C TRP A 127 -6.29 12.09 -11.00
N PHE A 128 -6.09 12.70 -12.18
CA PHE A 128 -7.17 13.23 -13.02
C PHE A 128 -8.12 14.21 -12.27
N GLY A 129 -7.58 15.03 -11.38
CA GLY A 129 -8.35 16.03 -10.65
C GLY A 129 -8.99 15.52 -9.36
N GLY A 130 -8.76 14.27 -8.97
CA GLY A 130 -9.34 13.66 -7.78
C GLY A 130 -8.50 12.52 -7.21
N VAL A 131 -9.11 11.67 -6.40
CA VAL A 131 -8.41 10.54 -5.78
C VAL A 131 -7.97 9.50 -6.81
N ASP A 132 -6.74 9.02 -6.65
CA ASP A 132 -6.19 7.89 -7.40
C ASP A 132 -6.92 6.58 -7.07
N ALA A 133 -7.99 6.31 -7.81
CA ALA A 133 -8.69 5.03 -7.83
C ALA A 133 -8.11 4.03 -8.86
N HIS A 134 -7.00 4.39 -9.52
CA HIS A 134 -6.44 3.68 -10.66
C HIS A 134 -5.34 2.69 -10.24
N HIS A 135 -4.39 3.13 -9.41
CA HIS A 135 -3.30 2.28 -8.92
C HIS A 135 -3.69 1.60 -7.60
N ILE A 136 -4.09 0.33 -7.71
CA ILE A 136 -4.67 -0.41 -6.58
C ILE A 136 -4.01 -1.76 -6.33
N PHE A 137 -3.12 -2.24 -7.20
CA PHE A 137 -2.44 -3.52 -7.03
C PHE A 137 -1.12 -3.32 -6.30
N PHE A 138 -0.93 -3.97 -5.15
CA PHE A 138 0.29 -3.80 -4.37
C PHE A 138 1.50 -4.40 -5.09
N GLU A 139 2.56 -3.62 -5.27
CA GLU A 139 3.80 -4.05 -5.92
C GLU A 139 5.02 -4.05 -4.97
N GLY A 140 4.85 -3.53 -3.77
CA GLY A 140 5.88 -3.56 -2.74
C GLY A 140 5.98 -2.26 -1.95
N VAL A 141 6.89 -2.28 -0.99
CA VAL A 141 7.38 -1.06 -0.33
C VAL A 141 8.88 -0.98 -0.55
N GLU A 142 9.35 0.22 -0.90
CA GLU A 142 10.76 0.53 -1.04
C GLU A 142 11.13 1.67 -0.08
N ILE A 143 12.32 1.59 0.52
CA ILE A 143 12.87 2.67 1.34
C ILE A 143 14.02 3.29 0.56
N GLY A 144 13.85 4.55 0.15
CA GLY A 144 14.83 5.31 -0.60
C GLY A 144 16.10 5.59 0.20
N ASP A 145 17.15 6.05 -0.49
CA ASP A 145 18.43 6.42 0.16
C ASP A 145 18.28 7.59 1.15
N ASP A 146 17.21 8.38 1.02
CA ASP A 146 16.84 9.44 1.96
C ASP A 146 16.11 8.93 3.22
N GLY A 147 15.86 7.62 3.31
CA GLY A 147 15.24 6.95 4.44
C GLY A 147 13.71 7.00 4.46
N PHE A 148 13.06 7.59 3.45
CA PHE A 148 11.61 7.59 3.33
C PHE A 148 11.10 6.38 2.56
N ALA A 149 9.97 5.86 3.01
CA ALA A 149 9.28 4.74 2.39
C ALA A 149 8.24 5.23 1.39
N PHE A 150 8.11 4.47 0.30
CA PHE A 150 7.09 4.65 -0.74
C PHE A 150 6.40 3.31 -0.97
N VAL A 151 5.08 3.35 -1.19
CA VAL A 151 4.31 2.17 -1.59
C VAL A 151 4.20 2.16 -3.11
N ALA A 152 4.66 1.08 -3.74
CA ALA A 152 4.50 0.89 -5.17
C ALA A 152 3.13 0.27 -5.44
N TRP A 153 2.36 0.92 -6.32
CA TRP A 153 1.03 0.48 -6.73
C TRP A 153 0.94 0.37 -8.26
N GLY A 154 0.49 -0.78 -8.72
CA GLY A 154 0.21 -1.07 -10.12
C GLY A 154 -1.23 -0.77 -10.51
N SER A 155 -1.41 -0.60 -11.82
CA SER A 155 -2.69 -0.42 -12.53
C SER A 155 -3.06 -1.68 -13.30
#